data_AF-A0A533WFT3-F1
#
_entry.id   AF-A0A533WFT3-F1
#
_cell.length_a   1.000
_cell.length_b   1.000
_cell.length_c   1.000
_cell.angle_alpha   90.00
_cell.angle_beta   90.00
_cell.angle_gamma   90.00
#
_symmetry.space_group_name_H-M   'P 1'
#
loop_
_entity.id
_entity.type
_entity.pdbx_description
1 polymer ?
#
loop_
_entity_poly.entity_id
_entity_poly.type
_entity_poly.pdbx_seq_one_letter_code
_entity_poly.pdbx_strand_id
1 'polypeptide(L)'
;MPFGLFKRKESKLPTDRPEMAVPAADLLSIQQAHDLLHDVESARVQELTTRLAPIKESAMESLRVIEGLANNMEHEKIKFEGVEHRFKSVAENARNTIVSTLRREASTELSLPQSANDAKKFKERFEAMMNRFSEVSGSHSKVINAFMKKHANKMNSEFDALKKRLDETKKIMANFEQKRLPIVKCSGILNTASQKAASIRLTEASVQNIDKEIIGIVNELEGLKGELGALEASPQFEQAVAIEQKAGEAERMVEQIHTQLTDLFSRVSRAFTKYSYGLTKETEARLQMMSDEPWRMLYETDISPYSSLLIEIRKSIDSGTIQLKDSDKILNYLDTILKCLPELQSRVRALKAEADSLRQGDAGMVSTAKELKGKIIQHEEELAKKRQSLEMQKRQIAEKTGEVSSLLKQASEILADLSGKKYSLEY
;
A
#
# COMPACT_ATOMS: atom_id res chain seq x y z
N MET A 1 26.76 49.27 58.75
CA MET A 1 25.63 50.21 58.90
C MET A 1 26.11 51.59 58.45
N PRO A 2 25.37 52.40 57.68
CA PRO A 2 24.34 52.11 56.66
C PRO A 2 24.48 52.99 55.38
N PHE A 3 23.49 52.90 54.48
CA PHE A 3 23.10 53.80 53.37
C PHE A 3 23.82 53.61 52.03
N GLY A 4 23.15 53.59 50.87
CA GLY A 4 21.74 53.85 50.57
C GLY A 4 21.60 54.11 49.06
N LEU A 5 20.59 53.47 48.48
CA LEU A 5 20.09 53.54 47.10
C LEU A 5 20.12 54.93 46.43
N PHE A 6 20.62 54.99 45.19
CA PHE A 6 20.10 55.91 44.17
C PHE A 6 19.92 55.19 42.82
N LYS A 7 18.65 55.05 42.43
CA LYS A 7 18.18 54.59 41.11
C LYS A 7 18.42 55.70 40.07
N ARG A 8 19.01 55.38 38.91
CA ARG A 8 18.88 56.18 37.69
C ARG A 8 17.73 55.63 36.84
N LYS A 9 16.92 56.56 36.36
CA LYS A 9 15.65 56.40 35.64
C LYS A 9 15.95 56.44 34.14
N GLU A 10 15.73 55.34 33.42
CA GLU A 10 15.69 55.37 31.96
C GLU A 10 14.26 55.66 31.48
N SER A 11 14.19 56.63 30.56
CA SER A 11 12.99 57.27 30.04
C SER A 11 12.24 56.38 29.06
N LYS A 12 10.97 56.11 29.35
CA LYS A 12 10.00 55.54 28.41
C LYS A 12 9.58 56.60 27.38
N LEU A 13 9.79 56.34 26.09
CA LEU A 13 8.95 56.90 25.03
C LEU A 13 7.70 56.01 24.89
N PRO A 14 6.48 56.58 24.77
CA PRO A 14 5.29 55.80 24.47
C PRO A 14 5.12 55.68 22.96
N THR A 15 5.31 54.47 22.42
CA THR A 15 4.75 54.10 21.13
C THR A 15 3.53 53.21 21.41
N ASP A 16 2.37 53.84 21.51
CA ASP A 16 1.09 53.15 21.41
C ASP A 16 0.98 52.56 19.99
N ARG A 17 1.27 51.27 19.87
CA ARG A 17 0.53 50.39 18.98
C ARG A 17 0.00 49.26 19.84
N PRO A 18 -1.33 49.07 19.92
CA PRO A 18 -1.84 47.85 20.51
C PRO A 18 -1.36 46.68 19.65
N GLU A 19 -0.51 45.83 20.22
CA GLU A 19 -0.44 44.44 19.83
C GLU A 19 -1.88 43.92 19.89
N MET A 20 -2.51 43.80 18.73
CA MET A 20 -3.77 43.09 18.59
C MET A 20 -3.52 41.67 19.03
N ALA A 21 -3.89 41.35 20.27
CA ALA A 21 -4.09 39.99 20.72
C ALA A 21 -4.98 39.30 19.68
N VAL A 22 -4.40 38.35 18.94
CA VAL A 22 -5.13 37.45 18.06
C VAL A 22 -6.18 36.76 18.94
N PRO A 23 -7.48 36.79 18.62
CA PRO A 23 -8.47 36.07 19.41
C PRO A 23 -8.07 34.61 19.45
N ALA A 24 -8.07 34.00 20.65
CA ALA A 24 -7.87 32.57 20.80
C ALA A 24 -8.86 31.85 19.88
N ALA A 25 -8.35 31.17 18.85
CA ALA A 25 -9.18 30.41 17.94
C ALA A 25 -9.78 29.24 18.73
N ASP A 26 -11.09 29.06 18.66
CA ASP A 26 -11.75 27.92 19.29
C ASP A 26 -11.21 26.64 18.64
N LEU A 27 -10.69 25.74 19.46
CA LEU A 27 -10.17 24.44 19.04
C LEU A 27 -11.36 23.49 18.80
N LEU A 28 -11.43 22.90 17.62
CA LEU A 28 -12.51 21.99 17.22
C LEU A 28 -11.93 20.69 16.65
N SER A 29 -12.55 19.58 17.02
CA SER A 29 -12.34 18.29 16.32
C SER A 29 -13.01 18.28 14.94
N ILE A 30 -12.58 17.37 14.07
CA ILE A 30 -13.23 17.12 12.77
C ILE A 30 -14.75 16.89 12.93
N GLN A 31 -15.18 16.16 13.97
CA GLN A 31 -16.61 15.89 14.19
C GLN A 31 -17.37 17.17 14.53
N GLN A 32 -16.85 17.99 15.44
CA GLN A 32 -17.49 19.25 15.80
C GLN A 32 -17.54 20.22 14.61
N ALA A 33 -16.54 20.17 13.71
CA ALA A 33 -16.56 20.93 12.47
C ALA A 33 -17.67 20.47 11.51
N HIS A 34 -17.94 19.16 11.42
CA HIS A 34 -19.08 18.64 10.68
C HIS A 34 -20.42 19.09 11.26
N ASP A 35 -20.56 19.06 12.59
CA ASP A 35 -21.78 19.50 13.27
C ASP A 35 -22.03 20.99 13.00
N LEU A 36 -20.98 21.82 13.07
CA LEU A 36 -21.08 23.25 12.73
C LEU A 36 -21.50 23.47 11.26
N LEU A 37 -20.96 22.71 10.30
CA LEU A 37 -21.39 22.79 8.90
C LEU A 37 -22.86 22.41 8.72
N HIS A 38 -23.32 21.40 9.44
CA HIS A 38 -24.72 20.97 9.42
C HIS A 38 -25.63 22.08 9.96
N ASP A 39 -25.26 22.75 11.06
CA ASP A 39 -26.02 23.86 11.61
C ASP A 39 -26.09 25.05 10.64
N VAL A 40 -24.97 25.37 9.97
CA VAL A 40 -24.93 26.42 8.94
C VAL A 40 -25.81 26.05 7.74
N GLU A 41 -25.80 24.78 7.29
CA GLU A 41 -26.68 24.32 6.20
C GLU A 41 -28.16 24.38 6.60
N SER A 42 -28.49 23.94 7.82
CA SER A 42 -29.84 23.98 8.38
C SER A 42 -30.40 25.41 8.43
N ALA A 43 -29.61 26.36 8.95
CA ALA A 43 -30.00 27.78 8.97
C ALA A 43 -30.27 28.34 7.56
N ARG A 44 -29.48 27.93 6.56
CA ARG A 44 -29.67 28.35 5.16
C ARG A 44 -30.90 27.72 4.51
N VAL A 45 -31.22 26.48 4.86
CA VAL A 45 -32.48 25.84 4.44
C VAL A 45 -33.67 26.57 5.05
N GLN A 46 -33.60 26.99 6.32
CA GLN A 46 -34.65 27.80 6.95
C GLN A 46 -34.82 29.17 6.28
N GLU A 47 -33.71 29.87 5.94
CA GLU A 47 -33.74 31.11 5.16
C GLU A 47 -34.43 30.88 3.80
N LEU A 48 -34.06 29.80 3.11
CA LEU A 48 -34.63 29.44 1.82
C LEU A 48 -36.14 29.18 1.92
N THR A 49 -36.57 28.42 2.93
CA THR A 49 -37.98 28.13 3.18
C THR A 49 -38.79 29.40 3.42
N THR A 50 -38.24 30.33 4.21
CA THR A 50 -38.85 31.64 4.46
C THR A 50 -39.00 32.45 3.18
N ARG A 51 -38.00 32.41 2.29
CA ARG A 51 -38.04 33.13 1.00
C ARG A 51 -38.99 32.49 -0.02
N LEU A 52 -39.19 31.17 0.02
CA LEU A 52 -40.09 30.46 -0.88
C LEU A 52 -41.55 30.45 -0.39
N ALA A 53 -41.81 30.65 0.89
CA ALA A 53 -43.16 30.75 1.46
C ALA A 53 -44.09 31.73 0.73
N PRO A 54 -43.74 33.02 0.52
CA PRO A 54 -44.62 33.95 -0.18
C PRO A 54 -44.82 33.58 -1.67
N ILE A 55 -43.82 32.95 -2.29
CA ILE A 55 -43.93 32.46 -3.66
C ILE A 55 -44.94 31.31 -3.73
N LYS A 56 -44.85 30.35 -2.80
CA LYS A 56 -45.81 29.26 -2.68
C LYS A 56 -47.22 29.80 -2.51
N GLU A 57 -47.44 30.72 -1.58
CA GLU A 57 -48.76 31.31 -1.32
C GLU A 57 -49.32 32.01 -2.57
N SER A 58 -48.52 32.86 -3.22
CA SER A 58 -48.89 33.55 -4.45
C SER A 58 -49.17 32.57 -5.60
N ALA A 59 -48.39 31.50 -5.73
CA ALA A 59 -48.59 30.48 -6.75
C ALA A 59 -49.88 29.71 -6.49
N MET A 60 -50.11 29.26 -5.25
CA MET A 60 -51.34 28.56 -4.85
C MET A 60 -52.59 29.40 -5.13
N GLU A 61 -52.53 30.72 -4.93
CA GLU A 61 -53.66 31.58 -5.27
C GLU A 61 -53.95 31.61 -6.78
N SER A 62 -52.90 31.71 -7.60
CA SER A 62 -53.04 31.64 -9.07
C SER A 62 -53.59 30.28 -9.51
N LEU A 63 -53.16 29.19 -8.85
CA LEU A 63 -53.64 27.83 -9.14
C LEU A 63 -55.12 27.66 -8.78
N ARG A 64 -55.61 28.22 -7.68
CA ARG A 64 -57.05 28.23 -7.35
C ARG A 64 -57.88 28.96 -8.41
N VAL A 65 -57.36 30.07 -8.93
CA VAL A 65 -58.02 30.80 -10.02
C VAL A 65 -58.06 29.94 -11.29
N ILE A 66 -56.97 29.26 -11.64
CA ILE A 66 -56.91 28.34 -12.79
C ILE A 66 -57.87 27.15 -12.62
N GLU A 67 -57.95 26.56 -11.44
CA GLU A 67 -58.91 25.49 -11.13
C GLU A 67 -60.35 25.98 -11.29
N GLY A 68 -60.67 27.17 -10.76
CA GLY A 68 -61.98 27.81 -10.96
C GLY A 68 -62.28 28.09 -12.43
N LEU A 69 -61.29 28.50 -13.23
CA LEU A 69 -61.43 28.68 -14.67
C LEU A 69 -61.72 27.36 -15.38
N ALA A 70 -60.99 26.29 -15.06
CA ALA A 70 -61.22 24.96 -15.61
C ALA A 70 -62.65 24.46 -15.31
N ASN A 71 -63.13 24.65 -14.08
CA ASN A 71 -64.49 24.30 -13.68
C ASN A 71 -65.53 25.11 -14.48
N ASN A 72 -65.32 26.41 -14.67
CA ASN A 72 -66.23 27.24 -15.47
C ASN A 72 -66.25 26.82 -16.96
N MET A 73 -65.08 26.50 -17.53
CA MET A 73 -64.96 26.07 -18.93
C MET A 73 -65.70 24.76 -19.19
N GLU A 74 -65.70 23.83 -18.24
CA GLU A 74 -66.44 22.57 -18.34
C GLU A 74 -67.96 22.77 -18.50
N HIS A 75 -68.52 23.74 -17.78
CA HIS A 75 -69.96 24.01 -17.72
C HIS A 75 -70.43 25.06 -18.76
N GLU A 76 -69.51 25.74 -19.44
CA GLU A 76 -69.85 26.73 -20.46
C GLU A 76 -70.36 26.04 -21.73
N LYS A 77 -71.55 26.47 -22.19
CA LYS A 77 -72.12 26.03 -23.47
C LYS A 77 -71.40 26.73 -24.62
N ILE A 78 -70.60 25.97 -25.37
CA ILE A 78 -69.93 26.47 -26.57
C ILE A 78 -70.99 26.73 -27.65
N LYS A 79 -71.01 27.97 -28.18
CA LYS A 79 -71.83 28.32 -29.34
C LYS A 79 -71.10 27.88 -30.61
N PHE A 80 -71.70 26.98 -31.39
CA PHE A 80 -71.17 26.48 -32.66
C PHE A 80 -71.84 27.13 -33.88
N GLU A 81 -72.34 28.36 -33.74
CA GLU A 81 -73.01 29.08 -34.83
C GLU A 81 -72.04 29.26 -36.02
N GLY A 82 -72.41 28.74 -37.19
CA GLY A 82 -71.58 28.79 -38.41
C GLY A 82 -70.40 27.80 -38.46
N VAL A 83 -70.32 26.83 -37.53
CA VAL A 83 -69.23 25.85 -37.46
C VAL A 83 -69.70 24.48 -37.96
N GLU A 84 -68.95 23.85 -38.87
CA GLU A 84 -69.31 22.52 -39.39
C GLU A 84 -69.34 21.46 -38.27
N HIS A 85 -70.30 20.54 -38.34
CA HIS A 85 -70.55 19.51 -37.31
C HIS A 85 -69.30 18.69 -36.92
N ARG A 86 -68.37 18.47 -37.85
CA ARG A 86 -67.10 17.75 -37.62
C ARG A 86 -66.12 18.46 -36.67
N PHE A 87 -66.21 19.79 -36.53
CA PHE A 87 -65.35 20.54 -35.61
C PHE A 87 -65.89 20.60 -34.19
N LYS A 88 -67.16 20.22 -33.99
CA LYS A 88 -67.80 20.18 -32.68
C LYS A 88 -67.14 19.16 -31.76
N SER A 89 -66.95 17.92 -32.22
CA SER A 89 -66.30 16.86 -31.43
C SER A 89 -64.84 17.17 -31.14
N VAL A 90 -64.12 17.79 -32.08
CA VAL A 90 -62.73 18.21 -31.91
C VAL A 90 -62.61 19.30 -30.85
N ALA A 91 -63.50 20.30 -30.86
CA ALA A 91 -63.53 21.37 -29.86
C ALA A 91 -63.91 20.86 -28.47
N GLU A 92 -64.89 19.95 -28.37
CA GLU A 92 -65.31 19.32 -27.11
C GLU A 92 -64.19 18.44 -26.52
N ASN A 93 -63.53 17.62 -27.33
CA ASN A 93 -62.40 16.80 -26.89
C ASN A 93 -61.23 17.67 -26.42
N ALA A 94 -60.87 18.70 -27.18
CA ALA A 94 -59.82 19.65 -26.80
C ALA A 94 -60.15 20.37 -25.49
N ARG A 95 -61.41 20.81 -25.29
CA ARG A 95 -61.86 21.38 -24.02
C ARG A 95 -61.67 20.39 -22.87
N ASN A 96 -62.08 19.13 -23.03
CA ASN A 96 -61.97 18.13 -21.97
C ASN A 96 -60.49 17.88 -21.60
N THR A 97 -59.60 17.83 -22.59
CA THR A 97 -58.14 17.73 -22.36
C THR A 97 -57.59 18.96 -21.63
N ILE A 98 -58.01 20.17 -22.01
CA ILE A 98 -57.60 21.40 -21.33
C ILE A 98 -58.08 21.38 -19.87
N VAL A 99 -59.38 21.18 -19.65
CA VAL A 99 -59.99 21.19 -18.31
C VAL A 99 -59.34 20.15 -17.40
N SER A 100 -59.18 18.90 -17.87
CA SER A 100 -58.57 17.83 -17.08
C SER A 100 -57.11 18.13 -16.73
N THR A 101 -56.33 18.67 -17.67
CA THR A 101 -54.93 19.04 -17.43
C THR A 101 -54.83 20.21 -16.46
N LEU A 102 -55.60 21.28 -16.68
CA LEU A 102 -55.60 22.45 -15.80
C LEU A 102 -55.97 22.07 -14.37
N ARG A 103 -57.04 21.28 -14.19
CA ARG A 103 -57.48 20.81 -12.88
C ARG A 103 -56.41 19.97 -12.21
N ARG A 104 -55.87 18.95 -12.90
CA ARG A 104 -54.85 18.05 -12.33
C ARG A 104 -53.61 18.81 -11.86
N GLU A 105 -53.07 19.69 -12.70
CA GLU A 105 -51.85 20.43 -12.36
C GLU A 105 -52.14 21.52 -11.31
N ALA A 106 -53.30 22.18 -11.35
CA ALA A 106 -53.69 23.17 -10.35
C ALA A 106 -53.92 22.59 -8.95
N SER A 107 -54.39 21.35 -8.85
CA SER A 107 -54.55 20.64 -7.58
C SER A 107 -53.23 20.06 -7.03
N THR A 108 -52.10 20.22 -7.73
CA THR A 108 -50.81 19.69 -7.29
C THR A 108 -50.22 20.56 -6.17
N GLU A 109 -49.83 19.92 -5.07
CA GLU A 109 -49.27 20.63 -3.92
C GLU A 109 -47.78 20.98 -4.09
N LEU A 110 -47.45 22.23 -3.81
CA LEU A 110 -46.07 22.71 -3.66
C LEU A 110 -45.68 22.70 -2.16
N SER A 111 -45.00 21.65 -1.71
CA SER A 111 -44.53 21.52 -0.31
C SER A 111 -43.32 22.40 -0.05
N LEU A 112 -43.29 23.10 1.09
CA LEU A 112 -42.12 23.90 1.47
C LEU A 112 -40.93 23.00 1.81
N PRO A 113 -39.71 23.37 1.41
CA PRO A 113 -38.55 22.52 1.62
C PRO A 113 -38.16 22.43 3.10
N GLN A 114 -37.71 21.25 3.52
CA GLN A 114 -37.09 21.00 4.83
C GLN A 114 -35.62 20.58 4.71
N SER A 115 -35.14 20.40 3.48
CA SER A 115 -33.76 20.06 3.15
C SER A 115 -33.37 20.68 1.81
N ALA A 116 -32.06 20.72 1.52
CA ALA A 116 -31.55 21.15 0.22
C ALA A 116 -32.12 20.30 -0.94
N ASN A 117 -32.31 19.00 -0.71
CA ASN A 117 -32.89 18.10 -1.71
C ASN A 117 -34.38 18.40 -1.95
N ASP A 118 -35.14 18.72 -0.90
CA ASP A 118 -36.54 19.10 -1.05
C ASP A 118 -36.69 20.43 -1.79
N ALA A 119 -35.74 21.35 -1.62
CA ALA A 119 -35.74 22.61 -2.36
C ALA A 119 -35.54 22.40 -3.86
N LYS A 120 -34.67 21.45 -4.24
CA LYS A 120 -34.54 21.02 -5.64
C LYS A 120 -35.85 20.45 -6.18
N LYS A 121 -36.50 19.56 -5.41
CA LYS A 121 -37.81 18.99 -5.77
C LYS A 121 -38.91 20.06 -5.90
N PHE A 122 -38.93 21.07 -5.03
CA PHE A 122 -39.88 22.19 -5.10
C PHE A 122 -39.76 22.90 -6.46
N LYS A 123 -38.54 23.26 -6.85
CA LYS A 123 -38.26 23.89 -8.14
C LYS A 123 -38.69 23.00 -9.30
N GLU A 124 -38.27 21.74 -9.31
CA GLU A 124 -38.57 20.79 -10.39
C GLU A 124 -40.08 20.57 -10.57
N ARG A 125 -40.84 20.47 -9.46
CA ARG A 125 -42.31 20.37 -9.51
C ARG A 125 -42.93 21.63 -10.10
N PHE A 126 -42.46 22.81 -9.70
CA PHE A 126 -42.98 24.06 -10.23
C PHE A 126 -42.65 24.22 -11.73
N GLU A 127 -41.46 23.82 -12.17
CA GLU A 127 -41.08 23.77 -13.59
C GLU A 127 -41.95 22.80 -14.39
N ALA A 128 -42.16 21.59 -13.89
CA ALA A 128 -42.99 20.57 -14.54
C ALA A 128 -44.43 21.06 -14.74
N MET A 129 -45.02 21.65 -13.69
CA MET A 129 -46.35 22.25 -13.73
C MET A 129 -46.45 23.33 -14.81
N MET A 130 -45.50 24.28 -14.84
CA MET A 130 -45.49 25.35 -15.83
C MET A 130 -45.30 24.84 -17.26
N ASN A 131 -44.50 23.79 -17.45
CA ASN A 131 -44.33 23.17 -18.75
C ASN A 131 -45.63 22.52 -19.24
N ARG A 132 -46.40 21.87 -18.36
CA ARG A 132 -47.71 21.29 -18.69
C ARG A 132 -48.75 22.36 -19.05
N PHE A 133 -48.79 23.47 -18.33
CA PHE A 133 -49.65 24.61 -18.69
C PHE A 133 -49.28 25.20 -20.06
N SER A 134 -47.98 25.32 -20.34
CA SER A 134 -47.49 25.82 -21.64
C SER A 134 -47.84 24.87 -22.79
N GLU A 135 -47.67 23.56 -22.58
CA GLU A 135 -47.99 22.51 -23.55
C GLU A 135 -49.47 22.51 -23.93
N VAL A 136 -50.36 22.53 -22.93
CA VAL A 136 -51.81 22.47 -23.16
C VAL A 136 -52.35 23.77 -23.76
N SER A 137 -51.84 24.92 -23.33
CA SER A 137 -52.22 26.23 -23.86
C SER A 137 -51.74 26.42 -25.32
N GLY A 138 -50.51 25.99 -25.63
CA GLY A 138 -49.96 26.06 -26.98
C GLY A 138 -50.68 25.13 -27.95
N SER A 139 -50.82 23.85 -27.59
CA SER A 139 -51.38 22.80 -28.45
C SER A 139 -52.86 23.01 -28.79
N HIS A 140 -53.62 23.65 -27.89
CA HIS A 140 -55.04 23.93 -28.08
C HIS A 140 -55.36 25.42 -28.24
N SER A 141 -54.37 26.25 -28.54
CA SER A 141 -54.48 27.71 -28.66
C SER A 141 -55.62 28.17 -29.58
N LYS A 142 -55.84 27.51 -30.72
CA LYS A 142 -56.94 27.81 -31.64
C LYS A 142 -58.32 27.58 -31.01
N VAL A 143 -58.49 26.49 -30.27
CA VAL A 143 -59.75 26.16 -29.59
C VAL A 143 -59.98 27.13 -28.42
N ILE A 144 -58.94 27.43 -27.66
CA ILE A 144 -58.97 28.41 -26.56
C ILE A 144 -59.42 29.78 -27.08
N ASN A 145 -58.82 30.26 -28.17
CA ASN A 145 -59.09 31.60 -28.71
C ASN A 145 -60.43 31.72 -29.46
N ALA A 146 -60.89 30.65 -30.11
CA ALA A 146 -62.16 30.65 -30.86
C ALA A 146 -63.38 30.37 -29.96
N PHE A 147 -63.26 29.42 -29.03
CA PHE A 147 -64.42 28.89 -28.29
C PHE A 147 -64.41 29.20 -26.80
N MET A 148 -63.27 29.56 -26.21
CA MET A 148 -63.12 29.84 -24.77
C MET A 148 -62.46 31.19 -24.51
N LYS A 149 -62.65 32.15 -25.45
CA LYS A 149 -62.00 33.46 -25.45
C LYS A 149 -62.19 34.23 -24.14
N LYS A 150 -63.36 34.09 -23.50
CA LYS A 150 -63.70 34.69 -22.21
C LYS A 150 -62.76 34.24 -21.08
N HIS A 151 -62.32 32.99 -21.12
CA HIS A 151 -61.44 32.38 -20.12
C HIS A 151 -59.96 32.53 -20.49
N ALA A 152 -59.65 32.62 -21.78
CA ALA A 152 -58.28 32.70 -22.31
C ALA A 152 -57.46 33.84 -21.72
N ASN A 153 -58.02 35.06 -21.66
CA ASN A 153 -57.29 36.23 -21.16
C ASN A 153 -56.90 36.09 -19.68
N LYS A 154 -57.83 35.62 -18.84
CA LYS A 154 -57.59 35.44 -17.41
C LYS A 154 -56.63 34.26 -17.16
N MET A 155 -56.77 33.17 -17.91
CA MET A 155 -55.85 32.04 -17.84
C MET A 155 -54.42 32.46 -18.20
N ASN A 156 -54.24 33.22 -19.29
CA ASN A 156 -52.93 33.71 -19.69
C ASN A 156 -52.32 34.66 -18.64
N SER A 157 -53.12 35.53 -18.01
CA SER A 157 -52.61 36.38 -16.94
C SER A 157 -52.13 35.59 -15.71
N GLU A 158 -52.83 34.51 -15.33
CA GLU A 158 -52.38 33.63 -14.25
C GLU A 158 -51.12 32.84 -14.64
N PHE A 159 -51.01 32.37 -15.88
CA PHE A 159 -49.79 31.72 -16.37
C PHE A 159 -48.59 32.67 -16.38
N ASP A 160 -48.79 33.92 -16.77
CA ASP A 160 -47.74 34.95 -16.71
C ASP A 160 -47.32 35.25 -15.26
N ALA A 161 -48.29 35.27 -14.33
CA ALA A 161 -48.00 35.44 -12.90
C ALA A 161 -47.17 34.25 -12.36
N LEU A 162 -47.60 33.01 -12.64
CA LEU A 162 -46.87 31.81 -12.24
C LEU A 162 -45.48 31.73 -12.87
N LYS A 163 -45.33 32.14 -14.13
CA LYS A 163 -44.02 32.19 -14.81
C LYS A 163 -43.07 33.16 -14.11
N LYS A 164 -43.54 34.36 -13.76
CA LYS A 164 -42.74 35.33 -12.98
C LYS A 164 -42.30 34.73 -11.63
N ARG A 165 -43.19 34.01 -10.94
CA ARG A 165 -42.89 33.32 -9.67
C ARG A 165 -41.91 32.16 -9.84
N LEU A 166 -41.99 31.43 -10.94
CA LEU A 166 -41.02 30.39 -11.26
C LEU A 166 -39.64 30.99 -11.54
N ASP A 167 -39.56 32.11 -12.27
CA ASP A 167 -38.30 32.80 -12.52
C ASP A 167 -37.68 33.37 -11.24
N GLU A 168 -38.51 33.87 -10.32
CA GLU A 168 -38.09 34.28 -8.97
C GLU A 168 -37.57 33.09 -8.16
N THR A 169 -38.26 31.94 -8.20
CA THR A 169 -37.83 30.69 -7.57
C THR A 169 -36.46 30.27 -8.10
N LYS A 170 -36.26 30.28 -9.43
CA LYS A 170 -34.97 29.93 -10.05
C LYS A 170 -33.83 30.82 -9.55
N LYS A 171 -34.07 32.13 -9.42
CA LYS A 171 -33.08 33.08 -8.88
C LYS A 171 -32.74 32.80 -7.42
N ILE A 172 -33.76 32.56 -6.58
CA ILE A 172 -33.56 32.22 -5.16
C ILE A 172 -32.75 30.93 -5.03
N MET A 173 -33.12 29.89 -5.79
CA MET A 173 -32.45 28.59 -5.80
C MET A 173 -31.00 28.69 -6.28
N ALA A 174 -30.71 29.45 -7.33
CA ALA A 174 -29.34 29.65 -7.81
C ALA A 174 -28.45 30.30 -6.74
N ASN A 175 -28.96 31.32 -6.05
CA ASN A 175 -28.26 31.95 -4.94
C ASN A 175 -28.06 31.00 -3.74
N PHE A 176 -29.05 30.16 -3.42
CA PHE A 176 -28.91 29.14 -2.38
C PHE A 176 -27.79 28.15 -2.71
N GLU A 177 -27.79 27.59 -3.92
CA GLU A 177 -26.73 26.64 -4.34
C GLU A 177 -25.35 27.30 -4.34
N GLN A 178 -25.23 28.54 -4.81
CA GLN A 178 -23.97 29.28 -4.75
C GLN A 178 -23.46 29.42 -3.31
N LYS A 179 -24.35 29.79 -2.38
CA LYS A 179 -23.99 29.86 -0.95
C LYS A 179 -23.63 28.49 -0.41
N ARG A 180 -24.28 27.41 -0.85
CA ARG A 180 -24.05 26.03 -0.37
C ARG A 180 -22.73 25.41 -0.82
N LEU A 181 -22.15 25.84 -1.94
CA LEU A 181 -20.90 25.29 -2.47
C LEU A 181 -19.74 25.18 -1.46
N PRO A 182 -19.41 26.22 -0.66
CA PRO A 182 -18.33 26.14 0.32
C PRO A 182 -18.63 25.14 1.46
N ILE A 183 -19.90 24.92 1.82
CA ILE A 183 -20.29 23.89 2.82
C ILE A 183 -19.93 22.51 2.28
N VAL A 184 -20.34 22.20 1.05
CA VAL A 184 -20.08 20.92 0.39
C VAL A 184 -18.57 20.70 0.24
N LYS A 185 -17.84 21.73 -0.18
CA LYS A 185 -16.38 21.70 -0.30
C LYS A 185 -15.72 21.40 1.05
N CYS A 186 -16.10 22.12 2.11
CA CYS A 186 -15.53 21.95 3.44
C CYS A 186 -15.83 20.55 3.99
N SER A 187 -17.05 20.06 3.83
CA SER A 187 -17.44 18.70 4.23
C SER A 187 -16.60 17.64 3.52
N GLY A 188 -16.34 17.81 2.21
CA GLY A 188 -15.45 16.92 1.44
C GLY A 188 -14.01 16.91 1.95
N ILE A 189 -13.47 18.08 2.31
CA ILE A 189 -12.13 18.22 2.89
C ILE A 189 -12.06 17.52 4.26
N LEU A 190 -13.03 17.77 5.14
CA LEU A 190 -13.10 17.16 6.47
C LEU A 190 -13.22 15.64 6.39
N ASN A 191 -14.03 15.11 5.47
CA ASN A 191 -14.14 13.66 5.23
C ASN A 191 -12.81 13.06 4.79
N THR A 192 -12.08 13.74 3.89
CA THR A 192 -10.76 13.27 3.41
C THR A 192 -9.73 13.32 4.53
N ALA A 193 -9.75 14.38 5.35
CA ALA A 193 -8.90 14.50 6.54
C ALA A 193 -9.19 13.37 7.55
N SER A 194 -10.47 13.07 7.81
CA SER A 194 -10.90 11.98 8.70
C SER A 194 -10.42 10.61 8.22
N GLN A 195 -10.55 10.32 6.92
CA GLN A 195 -10.07 9.06 6.33
C GLN A 195 -8.54 8.93 6.44
N LYS A 196 -7.80 10.00 6.18
CA LYS A 196 -6.33 10.00 6.33
C LYS A 196 -5.92 9.85 7.80
N ALA A 197 -6.60 10.52 8.73
CA ALA A 197 -6.40 10.39 10.16
C ALA A 197 -6.63 8.93 10.64
N ALA A 198 -7.70 8.28 10.18
CA ALA A 198 -7.95 6.87 10.47
C ALA A 198 -6.83 5.97 9.92
N SER A 199 -6.33 6.24 8.71
CA SER A 199 -5.18 5.51 8.15
C SER A 199 -3.91 5.72 8.97
N ILE A 200 -3.66 6.92 9.50
CA ILE A 200 -2.50 7.20 10.36
C ILE A 200 -2.57 6.33 11.61
N ARG A 201 -3.72 6.29 12.30
CA ARG A 201 -3.92 5.48 13.51
C ARG A 201 -3.65 4.00 13.28
N LEU A 202 -4.05 3.46 12.13
CA LEU A 202 -3.75 2.08 11.75
C LEU A 202 -2.24 1.85 11.55
N THR A 203 -1.55 2.78 10.91
CA THR A 203 -0.09 2.71 10.73
C THR A 203 0.65 2.86 12.06
N GLU A 204 0.19 3.74 12.96
CA GLU A 204 0.74 3.88 14.32
C GLU A 204 0.63 2.59 15.13
N ALA A 205 -0.52 1.90 15.05
CA ALA A 205 -0.69 0.59 15.68
C ALA A 205 0.29 -0.46 15.10
N SER A 206 0.51 -0.45 13.78
CA SER A 206 1.53 -1.31 13.14
C SER A 206 2.94 -0.98 13.62
N VAL A 207 3.29 0.30 13.75
CA VAL A 207 4.59 0.75 14.28
C VAL A 207 4.81 0.22 15.69
N GLN A 208 3.80 0.32 16.57
CA GLN A 208 3.87 -0.23 17.93
C GLN A 208 4.07 -1.74 17.94
N ASN A 209 3.46 -2.47 17.01
CA ASN A 209 3.67 -3.92 16.89
C ASN A 209 5.09 -4.26 16.44
N ILE A 210 5.61 -3.55 15.42
CA ILE A 210 6.99 -3.74 14.95
C ILE A 210 8.00 -3.39 16.04
N ASP A 211 7.78 -2.34 16.82
CA ASP A 211 8.65 -1.99 17.95
C ASP A 211 8.69 -3.12 19.00
N LYS A 212 7.55 -3.76 19.30
CA LYS A 212 7.50 -4.93 20.20
C LYS A 212 8.27 -6.12 19.63
N GLU A 213 8.11 -6.42 18.34
CA GLU A 213 8.85 -7.49 17.67
C GLU A 213 10.37 -7.22 17.71
N ILE A 214 10.79 -5.97 17.45
CA ILE A 214 12.19 -5.54 17.54
C ILE A 214 12.74 -5.79 18.95
N ILE A 215 12.00 -5.44 19.99
CA ILE A 215 12.42 -5.69 21.38
C ILE A 215 12.59 -7.20 21.63
N GLY A 216 11.66 -8.02 21.13
CA GLY A 216 11.77 -9.48 21.20
C GLY A 216 13.06 -10.01 20.57
N ILE A 217 13.33 -9.62 19.32
CA ILE A 217 14.53 -10.04 18.58
C ILE A 217 15.81 -9.56 19.29
N VAL A 218 15.82 -8.33 19.83
CA VAL A 218 16.98 -7.79 20.58
C VAL A 218 17.26 -8.63 21.82
N ASN A 219 16.25 -9.02 22.58
CA ASN A 219 16.41 -9.87 23.76
C ASN A 219 16.91 -11.27 23.39
N GLU A 220 16.38 -11.86 22.32
CA GLU A 220 16.86 -13.16 21.80
C GLU A 220 18.32 -13.09 21.36
N LEU A 221 18.71 -12.01 20.66
CA LEU A 221 20.09 -11.77 20.26
C LEU A 221 21.02 -11.63 21.47
N GLU A 222 20.59 -10.93 22.52
CA GLU A 222 21.37 -10.80 23.76
C GLU A 222 21.57 -12.17 24.42
N GLY A 223 20.52 -12.99 24.49
CA GLY A 223 20.60 -14.37 24.97
C GLY A 223 21.58 -15.23 24.16
N LEU A 224 21.42 -15.26 22.83
CA LEU A 224 22.29 -16.03 21.94
C LEU A 224 23.76 -15.58 22.00
N LYS A 225 24.01 -14.27 22.07
CA LYS A 225 25.37 -13.72 22.23
C LYS A 225 25.96 -14.07 23.59
N GLY A 226 25.14 -14.07 24.65
CA GLY A 226 25.54 -14.52 25.98
C GLY A 226 25.91 -16.01 26.00
N GLU A 227 25.07 -16.86 25.41
CA GLU A 227 25.34 -18.31 25.26
C GLU A 227 26.61 -18.58 24.47
N LEU A 228 26.78 -17.91 23.32
CA LEU A 228 27.98 -18.03 22.51
C LEU A 228 29.23 -17.58 23.27
N GLY A 229 29.16 -16.44 23.96
CA GLY A 229 30.27 -15.92 24.76
C GLY A 229 30.66 -16.86 25.92
N ALA A 230 29.67 -17.47 26.59
CA ALA A 230 29.90 -18.45 27.65
C ALA A 230 30.54 -19.73 27.10
N LEU A 231 30.10 -20.20 25.94
CA LEU A 231 30.68 -21.35 25.25
C LEU A 231 32.13 -21.06 24.84
N GLU A 232 32.38 -19.92 24.19
CA GLU A 232 33.71 -19.52 23.70
C GLU A 232 34.70 -19.24 24.84
N ALA A 233 34.23 -18.82 26.01
CA ALA A 233 35.06 -18.63 27.20
C ALA A 233 35.38 -19.94 27.95
N SER A 234 34.77 -21.07 27.57
CA SER A 234 35.00 -22.35 28.24
C SER A 234 36.34 -22.97 27.81
N PRO A 235 37.13 -23.51 28.75
CA PRO A 235 38.38 -24.19 28.41
C PRO A 235 38.15 -25.43 27.54
N GLN A 236 36.97 -26.06 27.63
CA GLN A 236 36.57 -27.18 26.77
C GLN A 236 36.44 -26.74 25.31
N PHE A 237 35.86 -25.57 25.06
CA PHE A 237 35.75 -25.04 23.70
C PHE A 237 37.12 -24.70 23.08
N GLU A 238 38.03 -24.11 23.85
CA GLU A 238 39.40 -23.84 23.38
C GLU A 238 40.11 -25.14 22.98
N GLN A 239 39.96 -26.20 23.78
CA GLN A 239 40.47 -27.53 23.45
C GLN A 239 39.81 -28.10 22.20
N ALA A 240 38.48 -28.02 22.08
CA ALA A 240 37.75 -28.48 20.91
C ALA A 240 38.19 -27.77 19.62
N VAL A 241 38.46 -26.45 19.68
CA VAL A 241 38.99 -25.67 18.55
C VAL A 241 40.40 -26.14 18.17
N ALA A 242 41.28 -26.36 19.15
CA ALA A 242 42.64 -26.83 18.90
C ALA A 242 42.66 -28.25 18.30
N ILE A 243 41.77 -29.13 18.76
CA ILE A 243 41.57 -30.48 18.23
C ILE A 243 41.10 -30.40 16.77
N GLU A 244 40.08 -29.59 16.48
CA GLU A 244 39.54 -29.44 15.12
C GLU A 244 40.57 -28.87 14.15
N GLN A 245 41.42 -27.93 14.59
CA GLN A 245 42.53 -27.41 13.77
C GLN A 245 43.56 -28.49 13.45
N LYS A 246 44.01 -29.26 14.46
CA LYS A 246 44.97 -30.35 14.25
C LYS A 246 44.41 -31.45 13.34
N ALA A 247 43.15 -31.83 13.52
CA ALA A 247 42.49 -32.78 12.64
C ALA A 247 42.42 -32.26 11.19
N GLY A 248 42.07 -30.98 11.01
CA GLY A 248 42.05 -30.34 9.69
C GLY A 248 43.44 -30.20 9.05
N GLU A 249 44.50 -30.00 9.84
CA GLU A 249 45.88 -30.02 9.34
C GLU A 249 46.30 -31.40 8.86
N ALA A 250 45.98 -32.46 9.63
CA ALA A 250 46.24 -33.83 9.23
C ALA A 250 45.52 -34.19 7.93
N GLU A 251 44.25 -33.79 7.77
CA GLU A 251 43.49 -33.95 6.53
C GLU A 251 44.12 -33.20 5.35
N ARG A 252 44.58 -31.96 5.54
CA ARG A 252 45.31 -31.21 4.49
C ARG A 252 46.61 -31.90 4.09
N MET A 253 47.35 -32.49 5.04
CA MET A 253 48.55 -33.25 4.72
C MET A 253 48.23 -34.51 3.91
N VAL A 254 47.11 -35.18 4.19
CA VAL A 254 46.63 -36.31 3.38
C VAL A 254 46.32 -35.87 1.94
N GLU A 255 45.63 -34.74 1.75
CA GLU A 255 45.34 -34.17 0.43
C GLU A 255 46.62 -33.77 -0.34
N GLN A 256 47.62 -33.24 0.37
CA GLN A 256 48.94 -32.97 -0.23
C GLN A 256 49.61 -34.27 -0.72
N ILE A 257 49.51 -35.36 0.04
CA ILE A 257 50.04 -36.66 -0.38
C ILE A 257 49.26 -37.19 -1.60
N HIS A 258 47.94 -37.03 -1.63
CA HIS A 258 47.13 -37.42 -2.81
C HIS A 258 47.60 -36.67 -4.05
N THR A 259 47.75 -35.34 -3.94
CA THR A 259 48.22 -34.49 -5.03
C THR A 259 49.62 -34.89 -5.51
N GLN A 260 50.56 -35.15 -4.58
CA GLN A 260 51.91 -35.62 -4.89
C GLN A 260 51.89 -36.95 -5.65
N LEU A 261 51.04 -37.89 -5.22
CA LEU A 261 50.96 -39.20 -5.85
C LEU A 261 50.35 -39.10 -7.26
N THR A 262 49.32 -38.28 -7.45
CA THR A 262 48.74 -38.00 -8.78
C THR A 262 49.77 -37.45 -9.75
N ASP A 263 50.58 -36.48 -9.32
CA ASP A 263 51.65 -35.93 -10.15
C ASP A 263 52.69 -37.00 -10.52
N LEU A 264 53.17 -37.79 -9.55
CA LEU A 264 54.12 -38.87 -9.81
C LEU A 264 53.58 -39.91 -10.80
N PHE A 265 52.33 -40.34 -10.61
CA PHE A 265 51.70 -41.38 -11.43
C PHE A 265 51.33 -40.87 -12.84
N SER A 266 50.99 -39.59 -13.00
CA SER A 266 50.77 -38.97 -14.32
C SER A 266 51.99 -39.08 -15.23
N ARG A 267 53.21 -39.00 -14.65
CA ARG A 267 54.48 -39.07 -15.39
C ARG A 267 54.82 -40.47 -15.89
N VAL A 268 54.18 -41.50 -15.35
CA VAL A 268 54.35 -42.91 -15.74
C VAL A 268 53.12 -43.49 -16.45
N SER A 269 52.01 -42.76 -16.55
CA SER A 269 50.76 -43.21 -17.19
C SER A 269 50.97 -43.78 -18.61
N ARG A 270 51.89 -43.18 -19.40
CA ARG A 270 52.23 -43.70 -20.74
C ARG A 270 52.83 -45.11 -20.70
N ALA A 271 53.59 -45.45 -19.66
CA ALA A 271 54.08 -46.80 -19.46
C ALA A 271 52.93 -47.76 -19.17
N PHE A 272 51.94 -47.35 -18.37
CA PHE A 272 50.77 -48.15 -18.06
C PHE A 272 49.94 -48.45 -19.31
N THR A 273 49.68 -47.45 -20.16
CA THR A 273 48.94 -47.64 -21.42
C THR A 273 49.66 -48.60 -22.39
N LYS A 274 51.00 -48.59 -22.38
CA LYS A 274 51.79 -49.50 -23.21
C LYS A 274 51.91 -50.90 -22.62
N TYR A 275 51.82 -51.01 -21.30
CA TYR A 275 51.86 -52.27 -20.58
C TYR A 275 50.51 -53.00 -20.63
N SER A 276 49.39 -52.26 -20.69
CA SER A 276 48.03 -52.83 -20.58
C SER A 276 47.58 -53.72 -21.76
N TYR A 277 48.34 -53.82 -22.84
CA TYR A 277 47.97 -54.64 -24.00
C TYR A 277 48.02 -56.15 -23.67
N GLY A 278 46.87 -56.81 -23.72
CA GLY A 278 46.76 -58.28 -23.61
C GLY A 278 46.80 -58.84 -22.18
N LEU A 279 46.55 -58.01 -21.16
CA LEU A 279 46.53 -58.42 -19.76
C LEU A 279 45.17 -58.93 -19.27
N THR A 280 45.14 -59.50 -18.06
CA THR A 280 43.90 -59.91 -17.39
C THR A 280 43.08 -58.68 -16.96
N LYS A 281 41.75 -58.84 -16.86
CA LYS A 281 40.84 -57.78 -16.40
C LYS A 281 41.23 -57.18 -15.05
N GLU A 282 41.79 -58.00 -14.16
CA GLU A 282 42.20 -57.59 -12.82
C GLU A 282 43.44 -56.68 -12.84
N THR A 283 44.42 -57.00 -13.69
CA THR A 283 45.61 -56.17 -13.87
C THR A 283 45.29 -54.86 -14.57
N GLU A 284 44.41 -54.90 -15.58
CA GLU A 284 43.90 -53.70 -16.25
C GLU A 284 43.17 -52.76 -15.28
N ALA A 285 42.33 -53.29 -14.39
CA ALA A 285 41.66 -52.51 -13.36
C ALA A 285 42.64 -51.83 -12.38
N ARG A 286 43.72 -52.51 -11.98
CA ARG A 286 44.78 -51.92 -11.13
C ARG A 286 45.54 -50.81 -11.85
N LEU A 287 45.89 -51.00 -13.12
CA LEU A 287 46.55 -49.97 -13.93
C LEU A 287 45.66 -48.73 -14.08
N GLN A 288 44.36 -48.94 -14.31
CA GLN A 288 43.39 -47.86 -14.42
C GLN A 288 43.28 -47.08 -13.10
N MET A 289 43.17 -47.78 -11.95
CA MET A 289 43.16 -47.14 -10.63
C MET A 289 44.44 -46.31 -10.39
N MET A 290 45.61 -46.87 -10.69
CA MET A 290 46.88 -46.16 -10.54
C MET A 290 47.01 -44.96 -11.49
N SER A 291 46.29 -44.94 -12.61
CA SER A 291 46.29 -43.80 -13.54
C SER A 291 45.29 -42.72 -13.14
N ASP A 292 44.10 -43.11 -12.70
CA ASP A 292 42.99 -42.17 -12.47
C ASP A 292 42.96 -41.64 -11.03
N GLU A 293 43.14 -42.51 -10.05
CA GLU A 293 43.05 -42.18 -8.62
C GLU A 293 44.12 -42.95 -7.82
N PRO A 294 45.42 -42.71 -8.09
CA PRO A 294 46.52 -43.48 -7.51
C PRO A 294 46.49 -43.52 -5.99
N TRP A 295 46.04 -42.45 -5.32
CA TRP A 295 45.99 -42.40 -3.86
C TRP A 295 45.09 -43.48 -3.23
N ARG A 296 44.14 -44.05 -3.99
CA ARG A 296 43.27 -45.14 -3.48
C ARG A 296 44.07 -46.35 -3.03
N MET A 297 45.19 -46.65 -3.69
CA MET A 297 46.04 -47.79 -3.33
C MET A 297 46.63 -47.68 -1.92
N LEU A 298 46.74 -46.46 -1.38
CA LEU A 298 47.24 -46.24 -0.01
C LEU A 298 46.25 -46.73 1.06
N TYR A 299 44.97 -46.90 0.71
CA TYR A 299 43.93 -47.38 1.63
C TYR A 299 43.70 -48.89 1.58
N GLU A 300 44.31 -49.59 0.61
CA GLU A 300 44.24 -51.05 0.53
C GLU A 300 45.01 -51.70 1.68
N THR A 301 44.52 -52.85 2.17
CA THR A 301 45.17 -53.60 3.25
C THR A 301 46.58 -54.04 2.87
N ASP A 302 46.75 -54.47 1.62
CA ASP A 302 48.01 -54.92 1.03
C ASP A 302 48.32 -54.14 -0.26
N ILE A 303 49.48 -53.47 -0.29
CA ILE A 303 49.97 -52.70 -1.44
C ILE A 303 50.94 -53.50 -2.33
N SER A 304 51.29 -54.72 -1.92
CA SER A 304 52.20 -55.60 -2.64
C SER A 304 51.77 -55.90 -4.08
N PRO A 305 50.47 -56.03 -4.41
CA PRO A 305 50.04 -56.22 -5.80
C PRO A 305 50.38 -55.03 -6.71
N TYR A 306 50.25 -53.80 -6.22
CA TYR A 306 50.60 -52.59 -6.96
C TYR A 306 52.11 -52.43 -7.11
N SER A 307 52.86 -52.73 -6.05
CA SER A 307 54.33 -52.68 -6.06
C SER A 307 54.91 -53.72 -7.02
N SER A 308 54.35 -54.93 -7.03
CA SER A 308 54.78 -56.02 -7.93
C SER A 308 54.52 -55.66 -9.39
N LEU A 309 53.36 -55.06 -9.67
CA LEU A 309 52.99 -54.60 -11.00
C LEU A 309 53.92 -53.47 -11.48
N LEU A 310 54.24 -52.49 -10.63
CA LEU A 310 55.21 -51.43 -10.95
C LEU A 310 56.62 -51.98 -11.25
N ILE A 311 57.06 -53.01 -10.51
CA ILE A 311 58.34 -53.70 -10.76
C ILE A 311 58.31 -54.44 -12.10
N GLU A 312 57.19 -55.06 -12.45
CA GLU A 312 57.01 -55.77 -13.72
C GLU A 312 57.07 -54.79 -14.90
N ILE A 313 56.35 -53.68 -14.82
CA ILE A 313 56.38 -52.59 -15.81
C ILE A 313 57.80 -52.05 -15.98
N ARG A 314 58.49 -51.81 -14.86
CA ARG A 314 59.89 -51.36 -14.86
C ARG A 314 60.80 -52.36 -15.59
N LYS A 315 60.69 -53.65 -15.27
CA LYS A 315 61.47 -54.72 -15.93
C LYS A 315 61.19 -54.80 -17.42
N SER A 316 59.92 -54.66 -17.84
CA SER A 316 59.55 -54.68 -19.26
C SER A 316 60.11 -53.49 -20.06
N ILE A 317 60.28 -52.32 -19.43
CA ILE A 317 60.95 -51.18 -20.06
C ILE A 317 62.47 -51.44 -20.14
N ASP A 318 63.07 -51.92 -19.06
CA ASP A 318 64.52 -52.19 -18.94
C ASP A 318 64.99 -53.31 -19.89
N SER A 319 64.17 -54.35 -20.09
CA SER A 319 64.42 -55.44 -21.04
C SER A 319 64.16 -55.07 -22.50
N GLY A 320 63.67 -53.85 -22.77
CA GLY A 320 63.30 -53.39 -24.11
C GLY A 320 62.01 -54.01 -24.67
N THR A 321 61.25 -54.76 -23.86
CA THR A 321 59.93 -55.31 -24.21
C THR A 321 58.91 -54.19 -24.45
N ILE A 322 59.02 -53.09 -23.71
CA ILE A 322 58.26 -51.85 -23.91
C ILE A 322 59.22 -50.74 -24.30
N GLN A 323 59.04 -50.20 -25.51
CA GLN A 323 59.84 -49.08 -26.01
C GLN A 323 59.13 -47.75 -25.78
N LEU A 324 59.79 -46.85 -25.03
CA LEU A 324 59.32 -45.49 -24.74
C LEU A 324 60.38 -44.48 -25.18
N LYS A 325 59.94 -43.28 -25.58
CA LYS A 325 60.84 -42.22 -26.06
C LYS A 325 61.76 -41.67 -24.96
N ASP A 326 61.27 -41.66 -23.72
CA ASP A 326 61.96 -41.13 -22.55
C ASP A 326 62.10 -42.23 -21.47
N SER A 327 62.49 -43.45 -21.87
CA SER A 327 62.55 -44.63 -20.98
C SER A 327 63.33 -44.36 -19.69
N ASP A 328 64.49 -43.72 -19.74
CA ASP A 328 65.32 -43.44 -18.55
C ASP A 328 64.61 -42.56 -17.52
N LYS A 329 63.86 -41.55 -17.97
CA LYS A 329 63.09 -40.66 -17.09
C LYS A 329 61.92 -41.41 -16.45
N ILE A 330 61.23 -42.24 -17.22
CA ILE A 330 60.10 -43.04 -16.74
C ILE A 330 60.57 -44.10 -15.73
N LEU A 331 61.71 -44.76 -16.00
CA LEU A 331 62.35 -45.68 -15.06
C LEU A 331 62.69 -44.98 -13.74
N ASN A 332 63.24 -43.76 -13.79
CA ASN A 332 63.51 -42.97 -12.59
C ASN A 332 62.25 -42.59 -11.81
N TYR A 333 61.13 -42.27 -12.49
CA TYR A 333 59.85 -42.04 -11.81
C TYR A 333 59.27 -43.32 -11.20
N LEU A 334 59.36 -44.46 -11.88
CA LEU A 334 58.94 -45.76 -11.34
C LEU A 334 59.78 -46.14 -10.11
N ASP A 335 61.10 -45.92 -10.14
CA ASP A 335 61.98 -46.14 -9.00
C ASP A 335 61.64 -45.21 -7.82
N THR A 336 61.33 -43.94 -8.10
CA THR A 336 60.90 -42.97 -7.09
C THR A 336 59.57 -43.38 -6.46
N ILE A 337 58.59 -43.80 -7.27
CA ILE A 337 57.30 -44.30 -6.80
C ILE A 337 57.52 -45.53 -5.93
N LEU A 338 58.21 -46.56 -6.42
CA LEU A 338 58.46 -47.81 -5.71
C LEU A 338 59.15 -47.59 -4.35
N LYS A 339 60.08 -46.64 -4.29
CA LYS A 339 60.80 -46.29 -3.06
C LYS A 339 59.92 -45.58 -2.04
N CYS A 340 59.11 -44.62 -2.48
CA CYS A 340 58.32 -43.78 -1.56
C CYS A 340 56.95 -44.39 -1.21
N LEU A 341 56.43 -45.34 -1.99
CA LEU A 341 55.08 -45.87 -1.84
C LEU A 341 54.77 -46.48 -0.45
N PRO A 342 55.65 -47.30 0.16
CA PRO A 342 55.41 -47.84 1.50
C PRO A 342 55.40 -46.75 2.58
N GLU A 343 56.28 -45.76 2.45
CA GLU A 343 56.38 -44.62 3.36
C GLU A 343 55.10 -43.77 3.28
N LEU A 344 54.64 -43.43 2.08
CA LEU A 344 53.40 -42.69 1.86
C LEU A 344 52.18 -43.43 2.39
N GLN A 345 52.11 -44.75 2.23
CA GLN A 345 51.02 -45.56 2.78
C GLN A 345 51.01 -45.50 4.32
N SER A 346 52.16 -45.69 4.95
CA SER A 346 52.28 -45.61 6.41
C SER A 346 51.90 -44.23 6.94
N ARG A 347 52.30 -43.17 6.23
CA ARG A 347 52.04 -41.78 6.60
C ARG A 347 50.56 -41.41 6.46
N VAL A 348 49.89 -41.79 5.37
CA VAL A 348 48.44 -41.55 5.20
C VAL A 348 47.63 -42.30 6.25
N ARG A 349 47.99 -43.56 6.54
CA ARG A 349 47.32 -44.33 7.61
C ARG A 349 47.51 -43.69 8.98
N ALA A 350 48.72 -43.24 9.31
CA ALA A 350 49.01 -42.55 10.57
C ALA A 350 48.23 -41.23 10.70
N LEU A 351 48.28 -40.37 9.68
CA LEU A 351 47.57 -39.09 9.67
C LEU A 351 46.05 -39.27 9.77
N LYS A 352 45.49 -40.27 9.10
CA LYS A 352 44.06 -40.57 9.15
C LYS A 352 43.64 -41.10 10.52
N ALA A 353 44.42 -42.03 11.09
CA ALA A 353 44.18 -42.52 12.45
C ALA A 353 44.30 -41.41 13.50
N GLU A 354 45.26 -40.50 13.34
CA GLU A 354 45.41 -39.30 14.17
C GLU A 354 44.17 -38.42 14.08
N ALA A 355 43.73 -38.04 12.87
CA ALA A 355 42.53 -37.24 12.65
C ALA A 355 41.25 -37.88 13.22
N ASP A 356 41.08 -39.19 13.02
CA ASP A 356 39.93 -39.95 13.52
C ASP A 356 39.93 -40.03 15.06
N SER A 357 41.11 -40.23 15.68
CA SER A 357 41.25 -40.28 17.14
C SER A 357 40.98 -38.91 17.80
N LEU A 358 41.38 -37.83 17.14
CA LEU A 358 41.16 -36.46 17.59
C LEU A 358 39.67 -36.11 17.62
N ARG A 359 38.89 -36.59 16.64
CA ARG A 359 37.44 -36.29 16.52
C ARG A 359 36.53 -37.10 17.45
N GLN A 360 37.03 -38.16 18.08
CA GLN A 360 36.23 -38.95 19.03
C GLN A 360 35.95 -38.22 20.36
N GLY A 361 36.61 -37.09 20.62
CA GLY A 361 36.36 -36.21 21.77
C GLY A 361 35.90 -34.80 21.34
N ASP A 362 34.76 -34.36 21.86
CA ASP A 362 34.31 -32.95 21.90
C ASP A 362 33.99 -32.20 20.58
N ALA A 363 33.90 -32.89 19.44
CA ALA A 363 33.59 -32.28 18.13
C ALA A 363 32.24 -31.52 18.06
N GLY A 364 31.32 -31.76 19.02
CA GLY A 364 30.01 -31.10 19.06
C GLY A 364 30.07 -29.61 19.36
N MET A 365 31.01 -29.15 20.20
CA MET A 365 31.03 -27.77 20.69
C MET A 365 31.31 -26.74 19.59
N VAL A 366 32.25 -27.05 18.68
CA VAL A 366 32.58 -26.18 17.53
C VAL A 366 31.39 -26.09 16.57
N SER A 367 30.64 -27.18 16.39
CA SER A 367 29.40 -27.17 15.60
C SER A 367 28.34 -26.28 16.25
N THR A 368 28.11 -26.45 17.55
CA THR A 368 27.14 -25.62 18.31
C THR A 368 27.47 -24.13 18.24
N ALA A 369 28.76 -23.76 18.36
CA ALA A 369 29.17 -22.36 18.21
C ALA A 369 28.91 -21.82 16.79
N LYS A 370 29.14 -22.64 15.75
CA LYS A 370 28.81 -22.26 14.35
C LYS A 370 27.30 -22.08 14.17
N GLU A 371 26.48 -22.96 14.74
CA GLU A 371 25.02 -22.85 14.70
C GLU A 371 24.51 -21.59 15.41
N LEU A 372 25.04 -21.29 16.61
CA LEU A 372 24.73 -20.06 17.35
C LEU A 372 25.10 -18.81 16.54
N LYS A 373 26.29 -18.78 15.93
CA LYS A 373 26.71 -17.69 15.04
C LYS A 373 25.77 -17.52 13.84
N GLY A 374 25.35 -18.63 13.23
CA GLY A 374 24.38 -18.62 12.13
C GLY A 374 23.04 -18.01 12.55
N LYS A 375 22.50 -18.42 13.71
CA LYS A 375 21.27 -17.85 14.28
C LYS A 375 21.42 -16.36 14.57
N ILE A 376 22.53 -15.93 15.17
CA ILE A 376 22.80 -14.52 15.46
C ILE A 376 22.77 -13.70 14.18
N ILE A 377 23.45 -14.13 13.11
CA ILE A 377 23.46 -13.44 11.82
C ILE A 377 22.03 -13.33 11.26
N GLN A 378 21.27 -14.42 11.29
CA GLN A 378 19.88 -14.43 10.81
C GLN A 378 19.00 -13.42 11.56
N HIS A 379 19.09 -13.39 12.89
CA HIS A 379 18.34 -12.44 13.71
C HIS A 379 18.81 -11.00 13.53
N GLU A 380 20.12 -10.76 13.31
CA GLU A 380 20.65 -9.43 12.98
C GLU A 380 20.12 -8.91 11.63
N GLU A 381 20.05 -9.77 10.61
CA GLU A 381 19.45 -9.45 9.32
C GLU A 381 17.95 -9.17 9.44
N GLU A 382 17.22 -9.97 10.21
CA GLU A 382 15.80 -9.76 10.47
C GLU A 382 15.57 -8.42 11.19
N LEU A 383 16.35 -8.15 12.23
CA LEU A 383 16.31 -6.89 12.98
C LEU A 383 16.56 -5.68 12.07
N ALA A 384 17.54 -5.76 11.17
CA ALA A 384 17.83 -4.72 10.21
C ALA A 384 16.63 -4.45 9.27
N LYS A 385 16.00 -5.51 8.74
CA LYS A 385 14.80 -5.41 7.88
C LYS A 385 13.62 -4.79 8.64
N LYS A 386 13.37 -5.21 9.87
CA LYS A 386 12.29 -4.67 10.72
C LYS A 386 12.51 -3.19 11.03
N ARG A 387 13.74 -2.79 11.38
CA ARG A 387 14.11 -1.37 11.61
C ARG A 387 13.92 -0.52 10.36
N GLN A 388 14.29 -1.02 9.18
CA GLN A 388 14.06 -0.32 7.92
C GLN A 388 12.56 -0.12 7.65
N SER A 389 11.75 -1.16 7.86
CA SER A 389 10.29 -1.08 7.71
C SER A 389 9.66 -0.09 8.69
N LEU A 390 10.10 -0.09 9.95
CA LEU A 390 9.66 0.84 10.98
C LEU A 390 9.92 2.30 10.57
N GLU A 391 11.12 2.60 10.10
CA GLU A 391 11.52 3.94 9.65
C GLU A 391 10.68 4.40 8.45
N MET A 392 10.42 3.50 7.50
CA MET A 392 9.54 3.79 6.35
C MET A 392 8.11 4.12 6.81
N GLN A 393 7.54 3.36 7.74
CA GLN A 393 6.20 3.63 8.27
C GLN A 393 6.14 4.95 9.05
N LYS A 394 7.18 5.28 9.84
CA LYS A 394 7.28 6.57 10.56
C LYS A 394 7.31 7.76 9.60
N ARG A 395 8.04 7.65 8.48
CA ARG A 395 8.04 8.68 7.42
C ARG A 395 6.67 8.83 6.77
N GLN A 396 5.99 7.72 6.49
CA GLN A 396 4.64 7.75 5.92
C GLN A 396 3.63 8.42 6.87
N ILE A 397 3.74 8.18 8.18
CA ILE A 397 2.93 8.86 9.20
C ILE A 397 3.19 10.37 9.15
N ALA A 398 4.46 10.79 9.14
CA ALA A 398 4.82 12.21 9.11
C ALA A 398 4.29 12.93 7.87
N GLU A 399 4.42 12.31 6.69
CA GLU A 399 3.90 12.84 5.43
C GLU A 399 2.38 13.00 5.47
N LYS A 400 1.65 11.93 5.81
CA LYS A 400 0.18 11.97 5.93
C LYS A 400 -0.30 12.97 6.99
N THR A 401 0.43 13.11 8.09
CA THR A 401 0.12 14.09 9.14
C THR A 401 0.24 15.52 8.60
N GLY A 402 1.27 15.80 7.80
CA GLY A 402 1.42 17.07 7.10
C GLY A 402 0.27 17.35 6.12
N GLU A 403 -0.15 16.35 5.36
CA GLU A 403 -1.32 16.46 4.47
C GLU A 403 -2.61 16.75 5.24
N VAL A 404 -2.86 16.02 6.33
CA VAL A 404 -4.04 16.25 7.18
C VAL A 404 -4.02 17.66 7.76
N SER A 405 -2.88 18.12 8.27
CA SER A 405 -2.74 19.49 8.79
C SER A 405 -3.07 20.56 7.72
N SER A 406 -2.61 20.36 6.48
CA SER A 406 -2.95 21.25 5.36
C SER A 406 -4.45 21.25 5.04
N LEU A 407 -5.08 20.07 5.02
CA LEU A 407 -6.52 19.93 4.81
C LEU A 407 -7.32 20.61 5.93
N LEU A 408 -6.92 20.42 7.18
CA LEU A 408 -7.57 21.02 8.34
C LEU A 408 -7.41 22.54 8.35
N LYS A 409 -6.27 23.07 7.93
CA LYS A 409 -6.10 24.52 7.74
C LYS A 409 -7.06 25.06 6.67
N GLN A 410 -7.15 24.40 5.52
CA GLN A 410 -8.09 24.81 4.45
C GLN A 410 -9.55 24.75 4.92
N ALA A 411 -9.93 23.70 5.66
CA ALA A 411 -11.27 23.59 6.24
C ALA A 411 -11.54 24.71 7.26
N SER A 412 -10.55 25.05 8.10
CA SER A 412 -10.65 26.13 9.08
C SER A 412 -10.89 27.49 8.42
N GLU A 413 -10.21 27.77 7.32
CA GLU A 413 -10.39 28.99 6.52
C GLU A 413 -11.82 29.06 5.95
N ILE A 414 -12.32 27.97 5.36
CA ILE A 414 -13.69 27.92 4.84
C ILE A 414 -14.73 28.06 5.96
N LEU A 415 -14.52 27.43 7.11
CA LEU A 415 -15.39 27.58 8.28
C LEU A 415 -15.41 29.01 8.80
N ALA A 416 -14.27 29.70 8.77
CA ALA A 416 -14.20 31.10 9.15
C ALA A 416 -14.99 32.00 8.20
N ASP A 417 -14.91 31.75 6.89
CA ASP A 417 -15.71 32.46 5.90
C ASP A 417 -17.22 32.18 6.06
N LEU A 418 -17.58 30.96 6.47
CA LEU A 418 -18.98 30.53 6.64
C LEU A 418 -19.63 31.04 7.93
N SER A 419 -18.87 31.11 9.03
CA SER A 419 -19.37 31.40 10.38
C SER A 419 -19.01 32.81 10.88
N GLY A 420 -18.04 33.47 10.24
CA GLY A 420 -17.43 34.71 10.72
C GLY A 420 -16.47 34.55 11.91
N LYS A 421 -16.16 33.31 12.33
CA LYS A 421 -15.30 33.01 13.47
C LYS A 421 -14.09 32.17 13.07
N LYS A 422 -12.92 32.46 13.64
CA LYS A 422 -11.71 31.67 13.38
C LYS A 422 -11.67 30.42 14.25
N TYR A 423 -11.35 29.29 13.65
CA TYR A 423 -11.21 28.00 14.32
C TYR A 423 -9.82 27.41 14.09
N SER A 424 -9.40 26.57 15.03
CA SER A 424 -8.26 25.66 14.84
C SER A 424 -8.79 24.24 14.83
N LEU A 425 -8.41 23.43 13.84
CA LEU A 425 -8.91 22.07 13.69
C LEU A 425 -7.87 21.01 14.04
N GLU A 426 -8.30 19.95 14.74
CA GLU A 426 -7.51 18.76 15.10
C GLU A 426 -8.30 17.46 14.87
N TYR A 427 -7.62 16.30 14.88
CA TYR A 427 -8.19 15.01 14.47
C TYR A 427 -8.07 13.86 15.46
#